data_AF-A0A9P1J660-F1
#
_entry.id   AF-A0A9P1J660-F1
#
_cell.length_a   1.000
_cell.length_b   1.000
_cell.length_c   1.000
_cell.angle_alpha   90.00
_cell.angle_beta   90.00
_cell.angle_gamma   90.00
#
_symmetry.space_group_name_H-M   'P 1'
#
loop_
_entity.id
_entity.type
_entity.pdbx_description
1 polymer ?
#
loop_
_entity_poly.entity_id
_entity_poly.type
_entity_poly.pdbx_seq_one_letter_code
_entity_poly.pdbx_strand_id
1 'polypeptide(L)'
;MLNFKFVLAFIFFTKISCDYVIDHVFKNMLNSTVDRCDNFYRHVCGVSTRFGMERLSEKIIKNNFIVSDDVSEYLMELIKCSGTNYTKGTVSNKLKNLLEDAIQNGVEEQFLKNMTTIRNVRNFTGDNNHFLSFLENWESDLDANYTIGCKYVIGANEERLWLYKYKHVNNEFQTIFDEIKIIFNTWIEETPSFKKYNIINKYHEIMNTMRFNNMSSSERISKLTVEYKNCQNSLGEWLDDQTLVNIFCIHNNYQRYESNSEYLETDYNGYYSFSENKVIIGFPYYAIASRITSKPFLIGSLGSIIGHEISHAIIRPYNFASQRTINCIQNQFYKTCDYFNVPSDNCIQYTKRIGDNGSDLLGFRGVIQYAKNHFGAKLNEQNDEYTAYTNLQLVFMGQASIFCNWRKSNFAHSPGPIRSNAMAAQNSEFLSAFECGPDSKMAKSSHKKCYILGPDASSE
;
A
#
# COMPACT_ATOMS: atom_id res chain seq x y z
N MET A 1 -6.83 -56.02 -1.07
CA MET A 1 -6.01 -55.20 -1.99
C MET A 1 -6.93 -54.32 -2.80
N LEU A 2 -7.27 -53.13 -2.27
CA LEU A 2 -8.07 -52.12 -2.97
C LEU A 2 -7.16 -51.06 -3.59
N ASN A 3 -7.53 -50.64 -4.80
CA ASN A 3 -6.73 -49.91 -5.77
C ASN A 3 -6.29 -48.50 -5.34
N PHE A 4 -4.97 -48.33 -5.20
CA PHE A 4 -4.25 -47.08 -4.96
C PHE A 4 -4.12 -46.20 -6.23
N LYS A 5 -5.20 -46.06 -7.03
CA LYS A 5 -5.15 -45.38 -8.35
C LYS A 5 -6.05 -44.14 -8.49
N PHE A 6 -6.75 -43.72 -7.43
CA PHE A 6 -7.69 -42.59 -7.52
C PHE A 6 -7.25 -41.28 -6.84
N VAL A 7 -6.06 -41.21 -6.24
CA VAL A 7 -5.60 -40.00 -5.50
C VAL A 7 -4.78 -39.03 -6.37
N LEU A 8 -4.31 -39.43 -7.57
CA LEU A 8 -3.52 -38.53 -8.44
C LEU A 8 -4.35 -37.61 -9.35
N ALA A 9 -5.69 -37.70 -9.34
CA ALA A 9 -6.54 -36.92 -10.25
C ALA A 9 -6.96 -35.54 -9.70
N PHE A 10 -6.65 -35.21 -8.45
CA PHE A 10 -7.07 -33.95 -7.80
C PHE A 10 -5.92 -33.00 -7.40
N ILE A 11 -4.68 -33.28 -7.83
CA ILE A 11 -3.57 -32.29 -7.80
C ILE A 11 -3.42 -31.63 -9.19
N PHE A 12 -4.57 -31.43 -9.86
CA PHE A 12 -4.73 -30.51 -11.00
C PHE A 12 -5.62 -29.33 -10.59
N PHE A 13 -5.56 -28.91 -9.31
CA PHE A 13 -5.94 -27.55 -8.96
C PHE A 13 -4.96 -26.62 -9.66
N THR A 14 -5.42 -26.18 -10.83
CA THR A 14 -5.06 -24.95 -11.52
C THR A 14 -3.95 -24.18 -10.81
N LYS A 15 -2.71 -24.34 -11.29
CA LYS A 15 -1.80 -23.20 -11.29
C LYS A 15 -2.57 -22.08 -11.97
N ILE A 16 -3.25 -21.23 -11.20
CA ILE A 16 -3.66 -19.91 -11.64
C ILE A 16 -2.32 -19.29 -12.03
N SER A 17 -2.03 -19.28 -13.34
CA SER A 17 -0.70 -18.94 -13.82
C SER A 17 -0.37 -17.54 -13.32
N CYS A 18 0.90 -17.36 -12.92
CA CYS A 18 1.38 -16.10 -12.39
C CYS A 18 1.23 -14.94 -13.40
N ASP A 19 0.87 -15.22 -14.65
CA ASP A 19 0.63 -14.27 -15.73
C ASP A 19 -0.61 -13.40 -15.50
N TYR A 20 -1.52 -13.77 -14.59
CA TYR A 20 -2.86 -13.17 -14.49
C TYR A 20 -2.89 -11.64 -14.35
N VAL A 21 -1.92 -11.00 -13.68
CA VAL A 21 -2.03 -9.54 -13.43
C VAL A 21 -1.73 -8.72 -14.66
N ILE A 22 -0.62 -8.98 -15.35
CA ILE A 22 -0.30 -8.23 -16.56
C ILE A 22 -1.24 -8.66 -17.68
N ASP A 23 -1.52 -9.95 -17.84
CA ASP A 23 -2.52 -10.39 -18.82
C ASP A 23 -3.89 -9.76 -18.54
N HIS A 24 -4.29 -9.56 -17.27
CA HIS A 24 -5.54 -8.88 -16.95
C HIS A 24 -5.49 -7.38 -17.22
N VAL A 25 -4.40 -6.70 -16.90
CA VAL A 25 -4.20 -5.28 -17.23
C VAL A 25 -4.21 -5.09 -18.75
N PHE A 26 -3.43 -5.89 -19.49
CA PHE A 26 -3.29 -5.77 -20.94
C PHE A 26 -4.54 -6.23 -21.70
N LYS A 27 -5.22 -7.30 -21.26
CA LYS A 27 -6.43 -7.80 -21.93
C LYS A 27 -7.70 -7.05 -21.54
N ASN A 28 -7.78 -6.49 -20.32
CA ASN A 28 -9.05 -5.94 -19.81
C ASN A 28 -9.02 -4.44 -19.45
N MET A 29 -7.85 -3.82 -19.29
CA MET A 29 -7.77 -2.39 -18.97
C MET A 29 -7.40 -1.52 -20.16
N LEU A 30 -6.54 -2.02 -21.07
CA LEU A 30 -6.15 -1.24 -22.24
C LEU A 30 -7.32 -0.97 -23.17
N ASN A 31 -7.46 0.29 -23.56
CA ASN A 31 -8.43 0.74 -24.55
C ASN A 31 -7.71 1.11 -25.84
N SER A 32 -7.58 0.13 -26.73
CA SER A 32 -7.00 0.33 -28.07
C SER A 32 -7.80 1.28 -28.95
N THR A 33 -9.06 1.61 -28.60
CA THR A 33 -9.87 2.60 -29.34
C THR A 33 -9.51 4.05 -28.99
N VAL A 34 -8.74 4.26 -27.92
CA VAL A 34 -8.25 5.59 -27.53
C VAL A 34 -6.78 5.69 -27.93
N ASP A 35 -6.48 6.69 -28.76
CA ASP A 35 -5.10 7.01 -29.08
C ASP A 35 -4.35 7.47 -27.81
N ARG A 36 -3.23 6.81 -27.54
CA ARG A 36 -2.34 7.08 -26.39
C ARG A 36 -1.80 8.51 -26.37
N CYS A 37 -1.65 9.14 -27.54
CA CYS A 37 -1.25 10.54 -27.70
C CYS A 37 -2.41 11.52 -27.54
N ASP A 38 -3.66 11.04 -27.60
CA ASP A 38 -4.85 11.85 -27.35
C ASP A 38 -5.35 11.78 -25.92
N ASN A 39 -5.18 10.66 -25.21
CA ASN A 39 -5.45 10.52 -23.78
C ASN A 39 -4.81 9.26 -23.20
N PHE A 40 -3.58 9.40 -22.69
CA PHE A 40 -2.79 8.27 -22.20
C PHE A 40 -3.47 7.52 -21.04
N TYR A 41 -4.02 8.23 -20.07
CA TYR A 41 -4.78 7.64 -18.98
C TYR A 41 -5.95 6.78 -19.48
N ARG A 42 -6.76 7.29 -20.41
CA ARG A 42 -7.90 6.53 -20.95
C ARG A 42 -7.45 5.34 -21.81
N HIS A 43 -6.32 5.47 -22.48
CA HIS A 43 -5.69 4.36 -23.20
C HIS A 43 -5.30 3.23 -22.23
N VAL A 44 -4.71 3.54 -21.07
CA VAL A 44 -4.28 2.52 -20.10
C VAL A 44 -5.41 2.00 -19.21
N CYS A 45 -6.35 2.86 -18.81
CA CYS A 45 -7.34 2.56 -17.77
C CYS A 45 -8.75 2.19 -18.26
N GLY A 46 -9.01 2.21 -19.57
CA GLY A 46 -10.23 1.57 -20.10
C GLY A 46 -11.54 2.34 -19.91
N VAL A 47 -12.62 1.75 -20.46
CA VAL A 47 -14.04 2.16 -20.26
C VAL A 47 -14.56 1.67 -18.90
N SER A 48 -13.89 0.66 -18.30
CA SER A 48 -14.24 0.12 -16.99
C SER A 48 -13.35 0.72 -15.90
N THR A 49 -13.64 1.98 -15.53
CA THR A 49 -13.09 2.60 -14.31
C THR A 49 -13.47 1.87 -13.00
N ARG A 50 -14.24 0.77 -13.13
CA ARG A 50 -14.64 -0.14 -12.04
C ARG A 50 -13.59 -1.20 -11.68
N PHE A 51 -12.44 -1.31 -12.34
CA PHE A 51 -11.43 -2.35 -12.02
C PHE A 51 -9.99 -1.80 -11.99
N GLY A 52 -9.69 -0.90 -11.05
CA GLY A 52 -8.32 -0.49 -10.76
C GLY A 52 -7.50 -1.56 -10.02
N MET A 53 -6.19 -1.32 -9.88
CA MET A 53 -5.23 -2.15 -9.14
C MET A 53 -5.75 -2.58 -7.75
N GLU A 54 -6.48 -1.68 -7.08
CA GLU A 54 -7.16 -1.89 -5.79
C GLU A 54 -8.17 -3.05 -5.76
N ARG A 55 -8.95 -3.24 -6.84
CA ARG A 55 -9.87 -4.39 -6.92
C ARG A 55 -9.18 -5.65 -7.37
N LEU A 56 -8.11 -5.52 -8.16
CA LEU A 56 -7.32 -6.65 -8.62
C LEU A 56 -6.61 -7.31 -7.43
N SER A 57 -5.96 -6.53 -6.58
CA SER A 57 -5.43 -6.96 -5.29
C SER A 57 -6.50 -7.52 -4.36
N GLU A 58 -7.68 -6.92 -4.22
CA GLU A 58 -8.76 -7.52 -3.42
C GLU A 58 -9.11 -8.93 -3.93
N LYS A 59 -9.19 -9.12 -5.25
CA LYS A 59 -9.41 -10.43 -5.87
C LYS A 59 -8.21 -11.37 -5.66
N ILE A 60 -6.98 -10.89 -5.82
CA ILE A 60 -5.75 -11.68 -5.63
C ILE A 60 -5.66 -12.16 -4.18
N ILE A 61 -5.90 -11.26 -3.23
CA ILE A 61 -5.92 -11.52 -1.80
C ILE A 61 -7.00 -12.58 -1.55
N LYS A 62 -8.26 -12.33 -1.92
CA LYS A 62 -9.38 -13.27 -1.73
C LYS A 62 -9.17 -14.65 -2.37
N ASN A 63 -8.60 -14.72 -3.57
CA ASN A 63 -8.48 -15.98 -4.33
C ASN A 63 -7.22 -16.79 -4.00
N ASN A 64 -6.17 -16.20 -3.40
CA ASN A 64 -4.92 -16.89 -3.10
C ASN A 64 -4.79 -17.31 -1.63
N PHE A 65 -5.86 -17.23 -0.86
CA PHE A 65 -6.00 -17.91 0.43
C PHE A 65 -6.17 -19.43 0.28
N ILE A 66 -5.42 -20.06 -0.63
CA ILE A 66 -5.15 -21.49 -0.55
C ILE A 66 -3.86 -21.62 0.24
N VAL A 67 -4.08 -21.79 1.53
CA VAL A 67 -3.09 -21.80 2.58
C VAL A 67 -2.44 -23.21 2.64
N SER A 68 -1.13 -23.29 2.86
CA SER A 68 -0.46 -24.58 3.15
C SER A 68 -1.11 -25.26 4.36
N ASP A 69 -1.17 -26.59 4.38
CA ASP A 69 -1.96 -27.38 5.34
C ASP A 69 -1.82 -26.93 6.81
N ASP A 70 -0.61 -26.57 7.28
CA ASP A 70 -0.33 -26.12 8.65
C ASP A 70 -0.90 -24.76 9.04
N VAL A 71 -1.18 -23.91 8.06
CA VAL A 71 -1.77 -22.57 8.29
C VAL A 71 -3.27 -22.63 7.99
N SER A 72 -3.74 -23.62 7.23
CA SER A 72 -5.16 -23.76 6.88
C SER A 72 -6.02 -23.96 8.12
N GLU A 73 -5.56 -24.70 9.13
CA GLU A 73 -6.31 -24.92 10.36
C GLU A 73 -6.49 -23.62 11.16
N TYR A 74 -5.43 -22.81 11.24
CA TYR A 74 -5.44 -21.51 11.94
C TYR A 74 -6.21 -20.42 11.18
N LEU A 75 -6.09 -20.37 9.84
CA LEU A 75 -6.85 -19.43 9.00
C LEU A 75 -8.33 -19.82 8.91
N MET A 76 -8.66 -21.12 8.95
CA MET A 76 -10.04 -21.60 8.99
C MET A 76 -10.72 -21.30 10.34
N GLU A 77 -10.00 -21.34 11.46
CA GLU A 77 -10.46 -20.86 12.77
C GLU A 77 -10.69 -19.34 12.78
N LEU A 78 -9.89 -18.56 12.06
CA LEU A 78 -10.06 -17.10 11.92
C LEU A 78 -11.15 -16.70 10.91
N ILE A 79 -11.36 -17.50 9.85
CA ILE A 79 -12.50 -17.35 8.93
C ILE A 79 -13.82 -17.65 9.69
N LYS A 80 -13.82 -18.62 10.62
CA LYS A 80 -14.93 -18.80 11.57
C LYS A 80 -15.14 -17.55 12.44
N CYS A 81 -14.11 -16.77 12.80
CA CYS A 81 -14.29 -15.49 13.51
C CYS A 81 -15.06 -14.45 12.68
N SER A 82 -14.99 -14.50 11.34
CA SER A 82 -15.72 -13.60 10.44
C SER A 82 -17.14 -14.08 10.06
N GLY A 83 -17.42 -15.37 10.28
CA GLY A 83 -18.66 -16.03 9.83
C GLY A 83 -19.51 -16.66 10.95
N THR A 84 -19.03 -16.72 12.19
CA THR A 84 -19.84 -17.19 13.32
C THR A 84 -20.74 -16.06 13.81
N ASN A 85 -22.05 -16.35 13.91
CA ASN A 85 -23.06 -15.47 14.52
C ASN A 85 -22.86 -15.40 16.05
N TYR A 86 -21.67 -15.02 16.52
CA TYR A 86 -21.53 -14.52 17.87
C TYR A 86 -22.13 -13.12 17.89
N THR A 87 -23.45 -13.07 18.08
CA THR A 87 -24.12 -11.81 18.37
C THR A 87 -23.57 -11.30 19.70
N LYS A 88 -23.47 -9.97 19.86
CA LYS A 88 -23.07 -9.27 21.09
C LYS A 88 -23.54 -10.00 22.37
N GLY A 89 -24.83 -10.36 22.42
CA GLY A 89 -25.42 -11.05 23.55
C GLY A 89 -24.94 -12.50 23.79
N THR A 90 -24.47 -13.22 22.79
CA THR A 90 -23.98 -14.60 22.95
C THR A 90 -22.66 -14.65 23.73
N VAL A 91 -21.73 -13.73 23.44
CA VAL A 91 -20.42 -13.65 24.11
C VAL A 91 -20.60 -13.21 25.57
N SER A 92 -21.40 -12.16 25.79
CA SER A 92 -21.67 -11.63 27.12
C SER A 92 -22.42 -12.60 28.02
N ASN A 93 -23.47 -13.25 27.50
CA ASN A 93 -24.18 -14.28 28.26
C ASN A 93 -23.26 -15.44 28.65
N LYS A 94 -22.36 -15.85 27.75
CA LYS A 94 -21.43 -16.94 28.05
C LYS A 94 -20.39 -16.54 29.11
N LEU A 95 -19.89 -15.31 29.07
CA LEU A 95 -18.99 -14.78 30.10
C LEU A 95 -19.67 -14.59 31.44
N LYS A 96 -20.92 -14.12 31.42
CA LYS A 96 -21.74 -13.99 32.61
C LYS A 96 -21.96 -15.36 33.26
N ASN A 97 -22.29 -16.38 32.48
CA ASN A 97 -22.44 -17.75 32.98
C ASN A 97 -21.13 -18.29 33.55
N LEU A 98 -19.99 -18.05 32.89
CA LEU A 98 -18.67 -18.48 33.39
C LEU A 98 -18.27 -17.78 34.70
N LEU A 99 -18.61 -16.49 34.84
CA LEU A 99 -18.41 -15.76 36.09
C LEU A 99 -19.34 -16.32 37.18
N GLU A 100 -20.61 -16.54 36.88
CA GLU A 100 -21.57 -17.12 37.81
C GLU A 100 -21.12 -18.51 38.27
N ASP A 101 -20.60 -19.34 37.37
CA ASP A 101 -19.99 -20.64 37.70
C ASP A 101 -18.74 -20.48 38.56
N ALA A 102 -17.86 -19.51 38.26
CA ALA A 102 -16.67 -19.25 39.06
C ALA A 102 -17.00 -18.79 40.50
N ILE A 103 -18.05 -17.95 40.65
CA ILE A 103 -18.59 -17.53 41.94
C ILE A 103 -19.15 -18.74 42.70
N GLN A 104 -19.96 -19.56 42.04
CA GLN A 104 -20.56 -20.75 42.65
C GLN A 104 -19.51 -21.76 43.13
N ASN A 105 -18.38 -21.86 42.41
CA ASN A 105 -17.29 -22.78 42.73
C ASN A 105 -16.19 -22.16 43.63
N GLY A 106 -16.34 -20.90 44.06
CA GLY A 106 -15.37 -20.22 44.94
C GLY A 106 -14.01 -19.96 44.29
N VAL A 107 -13.96 -19.87 42.96
CA VAL A 107 -12.74 -19.62 42.16
C VAL A 107 -12.76 -18.25 41.47
N GLU A 108 -13.62 -17.34 41.93
CA GLU A 108 -13.80 -16.00 41.37
C GLU A 108 -12.52 -15.15 41.36
N GLU A 109 -11.71 -15.20 42.43
CA GLU A 109 -10.46 -14.44 42.51
C GLU A 109 -9.46 -14.92 41.45
N GLN A 110 -9.41 -16.23 41.21
CA GLN A 110 -8.56 -16.83 40.20
C GLN A 110 -9.07 -16.52 38.77
N PHE A 111 -10.39 -16.58 38.57
CA PHE A 111 -11.03 -16.17 37.32
C PHE A 111 -10.71 -14.69 36.98
N LEU A 112 -10.90 -13.78 37.94
CA LEU A 112 -10.60 -12.36 37.76
C LEU A 112 -9.11 -12.11 37.54
N LYS A 113 -8.22 -12.75 38.31
CA LYS A 113 -6.77 -12.67 38.13
C LYS A 113 -6.34 -13.11 36.73
N ASN A 114 -6.93 -14.17 36.19
CA ASN A 114 -6.63 -14.62 34.83
C ASN A 114 -7.16 -13.64 33.77
N MET A 115 -8.32 -13.03 34.03
CA MET A 115 -8.85 -11.96 33.19
C MET A 115 -7.99 -10.69 33.23
N THR A 116 -7.29 -10.38 34.33
CA THR A 116 -6.35 -9.22 34.43
C THR A 116 -5.15 -9.28 33.48
N THR A 117 -4.91 -10.42 32.82
CA THR A 117 -3.97 -10.55 31.70
C THR A 117 -4.40 -9.71 30.48
N ILE A 118 -5.69 -9.37 30.40
CA ILE A 118 -6.30 -8.43 29.46
C ILE A 118 -6.11 -7.01 29.99
N ARG A 119 -5.53 -6.11 29.19
CA ARG A 119 -5.08 -4.77 29.62
C ARG A 119 -6.19 -3.94 30.29
N ASN A 120 -7.44 -4.08 29.84
CA ASN A 120 -8.58 -3.34 30.38
C ASN A 120 -9.11 -3.92 31.70
N VAL A 121 -8.76 -5.16 32.04
CA VAL A 121 -9.08 -5.79 33.33
C VAL A 121 -7.93 -5.61 34.33
N ARG A 122 -6.73 -5.22 33.88
CA ARG A 122 -5.56 -5.04 34.76
C ARG A 122 -5.73 -3.92 35.80
N ASN A 123 -6.65 -2.99 35.57
CA ASN A 123 -7.03 -1.93 36.53
C ASN A 123 -8.30 -2.29 37.33
N PHE A 124 -8.76 -3.53 37.23
CA PHE A 124 -9.98 -3.99 37.87
C PHE A 124 -9.69 -4.37 39.34
N THR A 125 -10.09 -3.51 40.26
CA THR A 125 -10.08 -3.76 41.72
C THR A 125 -11.49 -3.79 42.30
N GLY A 126 -12.51 -3.91 41.44
CA GLY A 126 -13.92 -3.78 41.79
C GLY A 126 -14.59 -5.10 42.16
N ASP A 127 -15.78 -4.99 42.76
CA ASP A 127 -16.67 -6.12 43.04
C ASP A 127 -17.33 -6.69 41.77
N ASN A 128 -18.14 -7.75 41.93
CA ASN A 128 -18.84 -8.41 40.83
C ASN A 128 -19.74 -7.46 40.01
N ASN A 129 -20.29 -6.40 40.63
CA ASN A 129 -21.12 -5.41 39.95
C ASN A 129 -20.30 -4.54 38.98
N HIS A 130 -19.07 -4.20 39.35
CA HIS A 130 -18.16 -3.50 38.44
C HIS A 130 -17.75 -4.39 37.25
N PHE A 131 -17.66 -5.72 37.44
CA PHE A 131 -17.25 -6.63 36.36
C PHE A 131 -18.38 -6.78 35.34
N LEU A 132 -19.63 -6.83 35.81
CA LEU A 132 -20.80 -6.80 34.95
C LEU A 132 -20.89 -5.48 34.17
N SER A 133 -20.65 -4.34 34.81
CA SER A 133 -20.58 -3.04 34.12
C SER A 133 -19.41 -2.97 33.12
N PHE A 134 -18.27 -3.59 33.44
CA PHE A 134 -17.17 -3.76 32.50
C PHE A 134 -17.59 -4.62 31.30
N LEU A 135 -18.29 -5.74 31.51
CA LEU A 135 -18.78 -6.58 30.42
C LEU A 135 -19.75 -5.82 29.51
N GLU A 136 -20.65 -4.99 30.07
CA GLU A 136 -21.57 -4.15 29.30
C GLU A 136 -20.84 -3.07 28.46
N ASN A 137 -19.80 -2.44 29.02
CA ASN A 137 -18.96 -1.48 28.29
C ASN A 137 -18.11 -2.18 27.23
N TRP A 138 -17.50 -3.32 27.57
CA TRP A 138 -16.71 -4.14 26.68
C TRP A 138 -17.54 -4.69 25.52
N GLU A 139 -18.80 -5.02 25.78
CA GLU A 139 -19.79 -5.38 24.76
C GLU A 139 -20.04 -4.25 23.76
N SER A 140 -20.03 -2.99 24.20
CA SER A 140 -20.18 -1.83 23.31
C SER A 140 -18.94 -1.64 22.41
N ASP A 141 -17.77 -1.99 22.92
CA ASP A 141 -16.47 -1.90 22.22
C ASP A 141 -16.17 -3.11 21.33
N LEU A 142 -16.79 -4.26 21.61
CA LEU A 142 -16.56 -5.53 20.95
C LEU A 142 -16.86 -5.47 19.44
N ASP A 143 -18.00 -4.94 19.00
CA ASP A 143 -18.36 -4.98 17.56
C ASP A 143 -17.36 -4.20 16.68
N ALA A 144 -16.92 -3.04 17.15
CA ALA A 144 -15.93 -2.22 16.46
C ALA A 144 -14.54 -2.87 16.52
N ASN A 145 -14.11 -3.29 17.71
CA ASN A 145 -12.75 -3.77 17.94
C ASN A 145 -12.52 -5.23 17.55
N TYR A 146 -13.58 -6.05 17.47
CA TYR A 146 -13.52 -7.44 17.04
C TYR A 146 -13.33 -7.52 15.53
N THR A 147 -14.13 -6.76 14.77
CA THR A 147 -13.98 -6.67 13.31
C THR A 147 -12.60 -6.15 12.92
N ILE A 148 -12.12 -5.13 13.63
CA ILE A 148 -10.81 -4.52 13.35
C ILE A 148 -9.69 -5.44 13.87
N GLY A 149 -9.77 -5.95 15.09
CA GLY A 149 -8.80 -6.87 15.68
C GLY A 149 -8.63 -8.15 14.86
N CYS A 150 -9.72 -8.73 14.35
CA CYS A 150 -9.67 -9.88 13.44
C CYS A 150 -8.84 -9.54 12.20
N LYS A 151 -9.04 -8.37 11.58
CA LYS A 151 -8.22 -7.90 10.46
C LYS A 151 -6.74 -7.76 10.83
N TYR A 152 -6.41 -7.30 12.04
CA TYR A 152 -5.02 -7.16 12.50
C TYR A 152 -4.33 -8.51 12.77
N VAL A 153 -5.00 -9.46 13.42
CA VAL A 153 -4.41 -10.78 13.72
C VAL A 153 -4.33 -11.65 12.48
N ILE A 154 -5.33 -11.56 11.60
CA ILE A 154 -5.29 -12.11 10.24
C ILE A 154 -4.10 -11.49 9.51
N GLY A 155 -4.02 -10.16 9.45
CA GLY A 155 -2.94 -9.40 8.81
C GLY A 155 -1.55 -9.75 9.33
N ALA A 156 -1.35 -9.90 10.64
CA ALA A 156 -0.04 -10.22 11.22
C ALA A 156 0.44 -11.65 10.89
N ASN A 157 -0.43 -12.66 10.97
CA ASN A 157 -0.03 -14.04 10.66
C ASN A 157 0.11 -14.28 9.16
N GLU A 158 -0.75 -13.63 8.37
CA GLU A 158 -0.54 -13.41 6.97
C GLU A 158 0.90 -12.91 6.76
N GLU A 159 1.26 -11.79 7.38
CA GLU A 159 2.49 -11.05 7.12
C GLU A 159 3.77 -11.88 7.36
N ARG A 160 3.74 -12.82 8.30
CA ARG A 160 4.84 -13.77 8.55
C ARG A 160 5.05 -14.76 7.40
N LEU A 161 3.98 -15.29 6.81
CA LEU A 161 4.04 -16.13 5.61
C LEU A 161 4.40 -15.30 4.38
N TRP A 162 3.99 -14.03 4.37
CA TRP A 162 4.28 -13.08 3.30
C TRP A 162 5.76 -12.68 3.27
N LEU A 163 6.43 -12.46 4.41
CA LEU A 163 7.88 -12.19 4.45
C LEU A 163 8.70 -13.29 3.80
N TYR A 164 8.27 -14.54 3.94
CA TYR A 164 8.91 -15.68 3.27
C TYR A 164 8.56 -15.74 1.78
N LYS A 165 7.28 -15.56 1.42
CA LYS A 165 6.78 -15.69 0.04
C LYS A 165 7.14 -14.51 -0.87
N TYR A 166 7.31 -13.32 -0.33
CA TYR A 166 7.51 -12.06 -1.07
C TYR A 166 8.85 -11.39 -0.78
N LYS A 167 9.79 -12.12 -0.17
CA LYS A 167 11.18 -11.66 0.03
C LYS A 167 11.79 -11.07 -1.24
N HIS A 168 11.53 -11.69 -2.39
CA HIS A 168 11.98 -11.20 -3.69
C HIS A 168 11.39 -9.81 -4.02
N VAL A 169 10.07 -9.61 -3.85
CA VAL A 169 9.42 -8.30 -4.04
C VAL A 169 10.00 -7.25 -3.10
N ASN A 170 10.22 -7.61 -1.84
CA ASN A 170 10.78 -6.69 -0.87
C ASN A 170 12.19 -6.21 -1.27
N ASN A 171 13.04 -7.14 -1.73
CA ASN A 171 14.36 -6.78 -2.26
C ASN A 171 14.25 -5.84 -3.47
N GLU A 172 13.24 -6.04 -4.30
CA GLU A 172 13.00 -5.18 -5.46
C GLU A 172 12.56 -3.78 -5.06
N PHE A 173 11.68 -3.64 -4.06
CA PHE A 173 11.27 -2.34 -3.55
C PHE A 173 12.45 -1.59 -2.93
N GLN A 174 13.25 -2.30 -2.13
CA GLN A 174 14.46 -1.75 -1.54
C GLN A 174 15.44 -1.27 -2.61
N THR A 175 15.66 -2.08 -3.66
CA THR A 175 16.56 -1.71 -4.78
C THR A 175 16.06 -0.45 -5.47
N ILE A 176 14.76 -0.38 -5.81
CA ILE A 176 14.17 0.80 -6.44
C ILE A 176 14.33 2.04 -5.55
N PHE A 177 14.07 1.90 -4.24
CA PHE A 177 14.20 2.97 -3.26
C PHE A 177 15.63 3.50 -3.19
N ASP A 178 16.62 2.61 -3.06
CA ASP A 178 18.02 2.99 -2.94
C ASP A 178 18.54 3.67 -4.21
N GLU A 179 18.17 3.15 -5.38
CA GLU A 179 18.57 3.71 -6.67
C GLU A 179 17.96 5.10 -6.92
N ILE A 180 16.68 5.30 -6.60
CA ILE A 180 16.03 6.63 -6.71
C ILE A 180 16.69 7.61 -5.73
N LYS A 181 17.06 7.18 -4.51
CA LYS A 181 17.79 8.04 -3.57
C LYS A 181 19.16 8.46 -4.09
N ILE A 182 19.91 7.54 -4.71
CA ILE A 182 21.21 7.85 -5.33
C ILE A 182 21.03 8.89 -6.45
N ILE A 183 20.01 8.71 -7.29
CA ILE A 183 19.67 9.67 -8.36
C ILE A 183 19.33 11.04 -7.77
N PHE A 184 18.52 11.09 -6.71
CA PHE A 184 18.12 12.35 -6.08
C PHE A 184 19.28 13.04 -5.37
N ASN A 185 20.15 12.29 -4.68
CA ASN A 185 21.39 12.82 -4.09
C ASN A 185 22.26 13.51 -5.14
N THR A 186 22.44 12.87 -6.30
CA THR A 186 23.19 13.45 -7.42
C THR A 186 22.53 14.74 -7.90
N TRP A 187 21.21 14.74 -8.11
CA TRP A 187 20.50 15.92 -8.56
C TRP A 187 20.47 17.05 -7.51
N ILE A 188 20.48 16.74 -6.22
CA ILE A 188 20.59 17.72 -5.12
C ILE A 188 21.90 18.51 -5.27
N GLU A 189 23.02 17.83 -5.52
CA GLU A 189 24.32 18.47 -5.75
C GLU A 189 24.34 19.34 -7.00
N GLU A 190 23.57 18.99 -8.02
CA GLU A 190 23.52 19.72 -9.28
C GLU A 190 22.56 20.93 -9.23
N THR A 191 21.65 20.97 -8.25
CA THR A 191 20.54 21.95 -8.20
C THR A 191 21.04 23.36 -7.85
N PRO A 192 20.88 24.38 -8.74
CA PRO A 192 21.40 25.72 -8.51
C PRO A 192 20.83 26.43 -7.27
N SER A 193 19.53 26.33 -7.01
CA SER A 193 18.91 26.93 -5.81
C SER A 193 19.45 26.33 -4.52
N PHE A 194 19.78 25.03 -4.50
CA PHE A 194 20.31 24.37 -3.31
C PHE A 194 21.72 24.86 -2.99
N LYS A 195 22.55 25.10 -4.02
CA LYS A 195 23.86 25.75 -3.89
C LYS A 195 23.71 27.18 -3.35
N LYS A 196 22.84 27.98 -3.97
CA LYS A 196 22.60 29.39 -3.62
C LYS A 196 22.18 29.56 -2.16
N TYR A 197 21.29 28.69 -1.67
CA TYR A 197 20.79 28.76 -0.29
C TYR A 197 21.58 27.92 0.72
N ASN A 198 22.68 27.27 0.30
CA ASN A 198 23.54 26.43 1.15
C ASN A 198 22.78 25.34 1.92
N ILE A 199 21.85 24.65 1.25
CA ILE A 199 20.98 23.61 1.83
C ILE A 199 21.33 22.18 1.36
N ILE A 200 22.39 22.02 0.56
CA ILE A 200 22.84 20.72 0.01
C ILE A 200 23.04 19.69 1.13
N ASN A 201 23.83 20.03 2.16
CA ASN A 201 24.14 19.11 3.26
C ASN A 201 22.88 18.66 4.02
N LYS A 202 21.93 19.57 4.23
CA LYS A 202 20.65 19.26 4.88
C LYS A 202 19.89 18.20 4.10
N TYR A 203 19.79 18.34 2.77
CA TYR A 203 19.05 17.40 1.95
C TYR A 203 19.80 16.08 1.74
N HIS A 204 21.13 16.08 1.70
CA HIS A 204 21.92 14.86 1.75
C HIS A 204 21.71 14.09 3.06
N GLU A 205 21.68 14.78 4.20
CA GLU A 205 21.41 14.13 5.48
C GLU A 205 20.03 13.46 5.47
N ILE A 206 19.00 14.16 5.00
CA ILE A 206 17.65 13.60 4.85
C ILE A 206 17.69 12.39 3.93
N MET A 207 18.27 12.48 2.73
CA MET A 207 18.32 11.34 1.80
C MET A 207 19.11 10.16 2.41
N ASN A 208 20.31 10.40 2.93
CA ASN A 208 21.19 9.34 3.43
C ASN A 208 20.63 8.62 4.66
N THR A 209 19.94 9.34 5.53
CA THR A 209 19.30 8.75 6.72
C THR A 209 17.91 8.19 6.44
N MET A 210 17.30 8.50 5.28
CA MET A 210 15.95 8.04 4.94
C MET A 210 15.91 6.52 4.87
N ARG A 211 14.95 5.93 5.57
CA ARG A 211 14.77 4.48 5.63
C ARG A 211 13.58 4.06 4.79
N PHE A 212 13.70 2.92 4.14
CA PHE A 212 12.56 2.24 3.57
C PHE A 212 12.05 1.22 4.58
N ASN A 213 10.77 1.30 4.93
CA ASN A 213 10.17 0.33 5.81
C ASN A 213 9.89 -0.96 5.03
N ASN A 214 10.90 -1.80 4.88
CA ASN A 214 10.73 -3.19 4.48
C ASN A 214 10.01 -3.92 5.59
N MET A 215 8.67 -3.89 5.65
CA MET A 215 7.86 -4.74 6.54
C MET A 215 8.61 -5.10 7.85
N SER A 216 9.06 -4.07 8.59
CA SER A 216 9.70 -4.29 9.91
C SER A 216 8.69 -4.75 10.95
N SER A 217 7.47 -4.97 10.49
CA SER A 217 6.51 -5.88 11.06
C SER A 217 7.08 -7.26 11.33
N SER A 218 8.17 -7.77 10.74
CA SER A 218 8.71 -9.08 11.18
C SER A 218 8.91 -9.18 12.70
N GLU A 219 9.50 -8.16 13.32
CA GLU A 219 9.71 -8.07 14.76
C GLU A 219 8.40 -7.77 15.51
N ARG A 220 7.53 -6.90 14.96
CA ARG A 220 6.22 -6.55 15.57
C ARG A 220 5.21 -7.70 15.50
N ILE A 221 5.18 -8.42 14.39
CA ILE A 221 4.42 -9.65 14.17
C ILE A 221 4.98 -10.73 15.07
N SER A 222 6.31 -10.92 15.12
CA SER A 222 6.88 -11.90 16.05
C SER A 222 6.44 -11.58 17.48
N LYS A 223 6.41 -10.30 17.85
CA LYS A 223 5.88 -9.85 19.14
C LYS A 223 4.37 -10.10 19.27
N LEU A 224 3.54 -9.74 18.28
CA LEU A 224 2.09 -9.98 18.23
C LEU A 224 1.74 -11.46 18.29
N THR A 225 2.42 -12.31 17.52
CA THR A 225 2.25 -13.76 17.53
C THR A 225 2.63 -14.34 18.88
N VAL A 226 3.74 -13.89 19.49
CA VAL A 226 4.13 -14.32 20.84
C VAL A 226 3.10 -13.86 21.87
N GLU A 227 2.65 -12.60 21.82
CA GLU A 227 1.64 -12.06 22.74
C GLU A 227 0.28 -12.73 22.58
N TYR A 228 -0.14 -13.02 21.34
CA TYR A 228 -1.34 -13.77 21.02
C TYR A 228 -1.25 -15.21 21.54
N LYS A 229 -0.16 -15.93 21.26
CA LYS A 229 0.04 -17.30 21.75
C LYS A 229 0.11 -17.36 23.27
N ASN A 230 0.79 -16.40 23.90
CA ASN A 230 0.82 -16.30 25.36
C ASN A 230 -0.60 -16.10 25.91
N CYS A 231 -1.39 -15.25 25.27
CA CYS A 231 -2.80 -15.07 25.64
C CYS A 231 -3.61 -16.35 25.45
N GLN A 232 -3.46 -17.06 24.32
CA GLN A 232 -4.16 -18.33 24.08
C GLN A 232 -3.79 -19.38 25.11
N ASN A 233 -2.52 -19.52 25.44
CA ASN A 233 -2.06 -20.47 26.45
C ASN A 233 -2.65 -20.13 27.83
N SER A 234 -2.65 -18.84 28.22
CA SER A 234 -3.20 -18.42 29.50
C SER A 234 -4.72 -18.56 29.61
N LEU A 235 -5.48 -18.32 28.53
CA LEU A 235 -6.93 -18.41 28.54
C LEU A 235 -7.46 -19.79 28.20
N GLY A 236 -6.77 -20.55 27.34
CA GLY A 236 -7.17 -21.90 26.91
C GLY A 236 -7.06 -22.96 28.01
N GLU A 237 -6.30 -22.69 29.07
CA GLU A 237 -6.32 -23.51 30.30
C GLU A 237 -7.63 -23.37 31.11
N TRP A 238 -8.42 -22.33 30.83
CA TRP A 238 -9.60 -21.94 31.63
C TRP A 238 -10.90 -21.89 30.84
N LEU A 239 -10.81 -21.66 29.53
CA LEU A 239 -11.93 -21.58 28.63
C LEU A 239 -11.84 -22.73 27.62
N ASP A 240 -12.73 -23.70 27.78
CA ASP A 240 -12.89 -24.81 26.83
C ASP A 240 -13.41 -24.32 25.46
N ASP A 241 -13.93 -23.09 25.39
CA ASP A 241 -14.35 -22.46 24.14
C ASP A 241 -13.18 -21.72 23.48
N GLN A 242 -12.51 -22.42 22.58
CA GLN A 242 -11.42 -21.89 21.77
C GLN A 242 -11.82 -20.64 20.96
N THR A 243 -13.10 -20.49 20.60
CA THR A 243 -13.57 -19.30 19.89
C THR A 243 -13.47 -18.09 20.81
N LEU A 244 -14.01 -18.18 22.03
CA LEU A 244 -13.93 -17.10 23.01
C LEU A 244 -12.48 -16.73 23.35
N VAL A 245 -11.61 -17.72 23.52
CA VAL A 245 -10.17 -17.50 23.72
C VAL A 245 -9.59 -16.66 22.58
N ASN A 246 -9.91 -17.00 21.33
CA ASN A 246 -9.45 -16.26 20.16
C ASN A 246 -10.02 -14.83 20.15
N ILE A 247 -11.32 -14.63 20.44
CA ILE A 247 -11.95 -13.29 20.53
C ILE A 247 -11.20 -12.38 21.52
N PHE A 248 -10.94 -12.88 22.72
CA PHE A 248 -10.26 -12.12 23.76
C PHE A 248 -8.82 -11.79 23.40
N CYS A 249 -8.09 -12.77 22.87
CA CYS A 249 -6.71 -12.57 22.51
C CYS A 249 -6.56 -11.62 21.32
N ILE A 250 -7.48 -11.64 20.37
CA ILE A 250 -7.55 -10.69 19.27
C ILE A 250 -7.82 -9.27 19.81
N HIS A 251 -8.83 -9.11 20.65
CA HIS A 251 -9.23 -7.80 21.19
C HIS A 251 -8.15 -7.17 22.09
N ASN A 252 -7.53 -7.96 22.98
CA ASN A 252 -6.48 -7.50 23.88
C ASN A 252 -5.21 -7.08 23.13
N ASN A 253 -4.87 -7.81 22.05
CA ASN A 253 -3.79 -7.38 21.17
C ASN A 253 -4.20 -6.09 20.44
N TYR A 254 -5.37 -6.02 19.80
CA TYR A 254 -5.82 -4.82 19.11
C TYR A 254 -5.70 -3.54 19.96
N GLN A 255 -6.26 -3.54 21.17
CA GLN A 255 -6.23 -2.40 22.09
C GLN A 255 -4.80 -1.97 22.50
N ARG A 256 -3.85 -2.91 22.58
CA ARG A 256 -2.44 -2.57 22.85
C ARG A 256 -1.78 -1.84 21.69
N TYR A 257 -2.16 -2.17 20.47
CA TYR A 257 -1.50 -1.64 19.27
C TYR A 257 -2.22 -0.43 18.67
N GLU A 258 -3.54 -0.27 18.85
CA GLU A 258 -4.24 0.98 18.51
C GLU A 258 -3.63 2.19 19.25
N SER A 259 -3.12 1.97 20.48
CA SER A 259 -2.41 3.00 21.24
C SER A 259 -1.04 3.41 20.69
N ASN A 260 -0.49 2.65 19.74
CA ASN A 260 0.78 2.91 19.03
C ASN A 260 0.50 2.98 17.53
N SER A 261 0.09 4.15 17.04
CA SER A 261 -0.48 4.47 15.71
C SER A 261 0.38 4.18 14.47
N GLU A 262 1.31 3.24 14.50
CA GLU A 262 2.11 2.87 13.33
C GLU A 262 1.53 1.61 12.69
N TYR A 263 0.53 1.86 11.86
CA TYR A 263 -0.31 0.91 11.15
C TYR A 263 0.48 -0.18 10.43
N LEU A 264 -0.02 -1.41 10.58
CA LEU A 264 0.15 -2.47 9.60
C LEU A 264 -0.70 -2.01 8.41
N GLU A 265 -0.09 -1.30 7.45
CA GLU A 265 -0.85 -0.58 6.42
C GLU A 265 -1.49 -1.56 5.43
N THR A 266 -2.69 -1.99 5.79
CA THR A 266 -3.62 -2.72 4.93
C THR A 266 -4.24 -1.82 3.85
N ASP A 267 -3.95 -0.52 3.91
CA ASP A 267 -4.44 0.48 2.97
C ASP A 267 -3.73 0.41 1.62
N TYR A 268 -4.47 0.72 0.56
CA TYR A 268 -3.95 0.94 -0.80
C TYR A 268 -3.22 2.27 -0.92
N ASN A 269 -2.14 2.45 -0.16
CA ASN A 269 -1.43 3.71 -0.15
C ASN A 269 0.08 3.57 0.11
N GLY A 270 0.81 4.64 -0.19
CA GLY A 270 2.18 4.86 0.23
C GLY A 270 2.23 6.12 1.08
N TYR A 271 3.20 6.20 1.99
CA TYR A 271 3.38 7.36 2.83
C TYR A 271 4.86 7.64 3.11
N TYR A 272 5.16 8.91 3.27
CA TYR A 272 6.40 9.39 3.86
C TYR A 272 6.16 9.96 5.27
N SER A 273 6.79 9.35 6.27
CA SER A 273 6.80 9.82 7.66
C SER A 273 7.91 10.86 7.85
N PHE A 274 7.52 12.11 8.10
CA PHE A 274 8.46 13.20 8.37
C PHE A 274 9.18 13.05 9.72
N SER A 275 8.51 12.51 10.73
CA SER A 275 9.08 12.31 12.07
C SER A 275 10.12 11.19 12.10
N GLU A 276 9.93 10.15 11.29
CA GLU A 276 10.85 9.00 11.22
C GLU A 276 11.81 9.06 10.02
N ASN A 277 11.63 10.03 9.11
CA ASN A 277 12.30 10.10 7.82
C ASN A 277 12.23 8.75 7.07
N LYS A 278 11.02 8.28 6.81
CA LYS A 278 10.77 6.89 6.40
C LYS A 278 9.72 6.81 5.30
N VAL A 279 9.97 5.97 4.30
CA VAL A 279 8.96 5.60 3.28
C VAL A 279 8.30 4.28 3.68
N ILE A 280 6.98 4.25 3.65
CA ILE A 280 6.14 3.10 3.97
C ILE A 280 5.24 2.82 2.77
N ILE A 281 5.14 1.55 2.39
CA ILE A 281 4.29 1.10 1.29
C ILE A 281 3.29 0.09 1.86
N GLY A 282 2.00 0.32 1.59
CA GLY A 282 0.93 -0.54 2.02
C GLY A 282 1.05 -1.96 1.44
N PHE A 283 0.65 -2.94 2.24
CA PHE A 283 0.71 -4.36 1.92
C PHE A 283 0.10 -4.72 0.55
N PRO A 284 -1.05 -4.15 0.13
CA PRO A 284 -1.64 -4.58 -1.14
C PRO A 284 -0.74 -4.34 -2.36
N TYR A 285 0.20 -3.39 -2.30
CA TYR A 285 1.17 -3.18 -3.36
C TYR A 285 2.19 -4.32 -3.46
N TYR A 286 2.61 -4.93 -2.35
CA TYR A 286 3.46 -6.13 -2.37
C TYR A 286 2.75 -7.32 -3.01
N ALA A 287 1.47 -7.50 -2.69
CA ALA A 287 0.65 -8.56 -3.27
C ALA A 287 0.53 -8.38 -4.80
N ILE A 288 0.30 -7.16 -5.27
CA ILE A 288 0.25 -6.87 -6.71
C ILE A 288 1.62 -7.10 -7.36
N ALA A 289 2.69 -6.53 -6.79
CA ALA A 289 4.05 -6.63 -7.30
C ALA A 289 4.47 -8.07 -7.59
N SER A 290 4.12 -8.97 -6.68
CA SER A 290 4.46 -10.39 -6.79
C SER A 290 3.87 -11.13 -7.98
N ARG A 291 2.90 -10.51 -8.64
CA ARG A 291 2.21 -11.03 -9.82
C ARG A 291 2.57 -10.24 -11.08
N ILE A 292 3.35 -9.17 -10.96
CA ILE A 292 3.86 -8.44 -12.10
C ILE A 292 5.13 -9.16 -12.57
N THR A 293 5.03 -9.85 -13.70
CA THR A 293 6.16 -10.57 -14.33
C THR A 293 7.08 -9.63 -15.11
N SER A 294 6.50 -8.64 -15.79
CA SER A 294 7.23 -7.61 -16.52
C SER A 294 7.95 -6.64 -15.59
N LYS A 295 9.28 -6.75 -15.55
CA LYS A 295 10.17 -5.83 -14.83
C LYS A 295 9.95 -4.34 -15.14
N PRO A 296 9.88 -3.88 -16.41
CA PRO A 296 9.65 -2.46 -16.68
C PRO A 296 8.28 -1.97 -16.19
N PHE A 297 7.24 -2.80 -16.28
CA PHE A 297 5.93 -2.44 -15.74
C PHE A 297 5.95 -2.35 -14.20
N LEU A 298 6.67 -3.26 -13.53
CA LEU A 298 6.88 -3.21 -12.08
C LEU A 298 7.59 -1.92 -11.66
N ILE A 299 8.67 -1.55 -12.36
CA ILE A 299 9.41 -0.30 -12.13
C ILE A 299 8.49 0.91 -12.34
N GLY A 300 7.74 0.93 -13.43
CA GLY A 300 6.79 2.00 -13.74
C GLY A 300 5.70 2.16 -12.70
N SER A 301 5.08 1.07 -12.27
CA SER A 301 3.98 1.10 -11.30
C SER A 301 4.47 1.42 -9.89
N LEU A 302 5.27 0.55 -9.30
CA LEU A 302 5.63 0.62 -7.89
C LEU A 302 6.78 1.58 -7.65
N GLY A 303 7.69 1.71 -8.61
CA GLY A 303 8.69 2.77 -8.56
C GLY A 303 8.07 4.15 -8.56
N SER A 304 6.94 4.37 -9.25
CA SER A 304 6.24 5.67 -9.19
C SER A 304 5.73 5.99 -7.79
N ILE A 305 5.24 4.99 -7.05
CA ILE A 305 4.80 5.18 -5.65
C ILE A 305 6.01 5.47 -4.76
N ILE A 306 7.05 4.64 -4.83
CA ILE A 306 8.27 4.82 -4.03
C ILE A 306 8.92 6.19 -4.31
N GLY A 307 9.07 6.55 -5.59
CA GLY A 307 9.61 7.83 -6.00
C GLY A 307 8.76 9.02 -5.54
N HIS A 308 7.43 8.89 -5.54
CA HIS A 308 6.52 9.89 -5.01
C HIS A 308 6.76 10.13 -3.51
N GLU A 309 6.83 9.06 -2.72
CA GLU A 309 7.04 9.16 -1.27
C GLU A 309 8.42 9.72 -0.92
N ILE A 310 9.49 9.27 -1.59
CA ILE A 310 10.84 9.86 -1.42
C ILE A 310 10.80 11.36 -1.73
N SER A 311 10.06 11.76 -2.77
CA SER A 311 9.98 13.16 -3.19
C SER A 311 9.31 14.05 -2.14
N HIS A 312 8.43 13.53 -1.28
CA HIS A 312 7.81 14.35 -0.22
C HIS A 312 8.83 14.97 0.74
N ALA A 313 9.92 14.25 1.02
CA ALA A 313 11.03 14.75 1.84
C ALA A 313 11.67 16.01 1.23
N ILE A 314 11.58 16.15 -0.09
CA ILE A 314 12.12 17.28 -0.85
C ILE A 314 11.06 18.36 -0.96
N ILE A 315 9.86 18.04 -1.50
CA ILE A 315 8.81 18.99 -1.90
C ILE A 315 8.09 19.66 -0.73
N ARG A 316 7.63 18.91 0.27
CA ARG A 316 6.71 19.43 1.29
C ARG A 316 7.30 20.43 2.29
N PRO A 317 8.62 20.46 2.56
CA PRO A 317 9.20 21.56 3.30
C PRO A 317 8.94 22.93 2.67
N TYR A 318 8.56 23.01 1.38
CA TYR A 318 8.24 24.19 0.54
C TYR A 318 9.29 25.31 0.50
N ASN A 319 10.25 25.31 1.42
CA ASN A 319 11.23 26.37 1.66
C ASN A 319 12.36 26.41 0.61
N PHE A 320 12.43 25.44 -0.29
CA PHE A 320 13.48 25.34 -1.31
C PHE A 320 12.98 25.71 -2.73
N ALA A 321 11.65 25.67 -2.95
CA ALA A 321 11.10 25.82 -4.29
C ALA A 321 10.84 27.30 -4.59
N SER A 322 11.43 27.80 -5.67
CA SER A 322 11.10 29.13 -6.19
C SER A 322 9.61 29.23 -6.51
N GLN A 323 9.03 30.44 -6.42
CA GLN A 323 7.66 30.67 -6.89
C GLN A 323 7.49 30.26 -8.36
N ARG A 324 8.55 30.38 -9.16
CA ARG A 324 8.60 29.91 -10.55
C ARG A 324 8.44 28.39 -10.65
N THR A 325 9.12 27.61 -9.81
CA THR A 325 8.99 26.15 -9.76
C THR A 325 7.58 25.74 -9.32
N ILE A 326 7.06 26.38 -8.26
CA ILE A 326 5.70 26.12 -7.76
C ILE A 326 4.66 26.41 -8.85
N ASN A 327 4.77 27.57 -9.51
CA ASN A 327 3.87 27.95 -10.59
C ASN A 327 3.98 27.00 -11.78
N CYS A 328 5.19 26.53 -12.13
CA CYS A 328 5.37 25.55 -13.20
C CYS A 328 4.57 24.29 -12.92
N ILE A 329 4.73 23.71 -11.72
CA ILE A 329 4.05 22.47 -11.32
C ILE A 329 2.53 22.67 -11.34
N GLN A 330 2.01 23.72 -10.69
CA GLN A 330 0.57 23.96 -10.67
C GLN A 330 -0.01 24.20 -12.07
N ASN A 331 0.68 24.99 -12.89
CA ASN A 331 0.25 25.28 -14.26
C ASN A 331 0.27 24.03 -15.13
N GLN A 332 1.21 23.10 -14.93
CA GLN A 332 1.20 21.83 -15.64
C GLN A 332 -0.10 21.05 -15.36
N PHE A 333 -0.45 20.86 -14.09
CA PHE A 333 -1.65 20.07 -13.73
C PHE A 333 -2.94 20.78 -14.14
N TYR A 334 -2.98 22.10 -14.03
CA TYR A 334 -4.10 22.91 -14.52
C TYR A 334 -4.27 22.79 -16.04
N LYS A 335 -3.17 22.92 -16.80
CA LYS A 335 -3.18 22.76 -18.26
C LYS A 335 -3.62 21.35 -18.66
N THR A 336 -3.12 20.32 -17.99
CA THR A 336 -3.60 18.95 -18.19
C THR A 336 -5.11 18.86 -17.95
N CYS A 337 -5.65 19.48 -16.90
CA CYS A 337 -7.09 19.48 -16.69
C CYS A 337 -7.89 20.08 -17.84
N ASP A 338 -7.46 21.26 -18.33
CA ASP A 338 -8.11 21.97 -19.44
C ASP A 338 -8.14 21.10 -20.70
N TYR A 339 -7.01 20.52 -21.10
CA TYR A 339 -6.91 19.70 -22.32
C TYR A 339 -7.72 18.40 -22.27
N PHE A 340 -7.95 17.84 -21.08
CA PHE A 340 -8.67 16.58 -20.91
C PHE A 340 -10.11 16.76 -20.40
N ASN A 341 -10.60 17.99 -20.32
CA ASN A 341 -11.98 18.35 -19.92
C ASN A 341 -12.42 17.66 -18.62
N VAL A 342 -11.53 17.59 -17.62
CA VAL A 342 -11.91 17.08 -16.29
C VAL A 342 -12.72 18.17 -15.59
N PRO A 343 -13.83 17.83 -14.89
CA PRO A 343 -14.70 18.86 -14.29
C PRO A 343 -13.94 19.83 -13.40
N SER A 344 -14.22 21.13 -13.53
CA SER A 344 -13.48 22.25 -12.90
C SER A 344 -13.27 22.10 -11.40
N ASP A 345 -14.25 21.56 -10.69
CA ASP A 345 -14.20 21.35 -9.23
C ASP A 345 -13.09 20.36 -8.83
N ASN A 346 -12.67 19.50 -9.74
CA ASN A 346 -11.56 18.57 -9.53
C ASN A 346 -10.19 19.19 -9.85
N CYS A 347 -10.16 20.38 -10.46
CA CYS A 347 -8.96 21.01 -11.00
C CYS A 347 -8.59 22.31 -10.27
N ILE A 348 -9.15 22.52 -9.09
CA ILE A 348 -8.87 23.66 -8.24
C ILE A 348 -7.40 23.63 -7.80
N GLN A 349 -6.71 24.76 -7.97
CA GLN A 349 -5.36 24.96 -7.49
C GLN A 349 -5.41 25.20 -5.98
N TYR A 350 -5.07 24.17 -5.20
CA TYR A 350 -4.82 24.33 -3.77
C TYR A 350 -3.32 24.29 -3.52
N THR A 351 -2.82 25.20 -2.68
CA THR A 351 -1.45 25.13 -2.16
C THR A 351 -1.16 23.77 -1.52
N LYS A 352 -2.16 23.08 -0.96
CA LYS A 352 -1.97 21.73 -0.42
C LYS A 352 -1.64 20.67 -1.49
N ARG A 353 -1.96 20.90 -2.77
CA ARG A 353 -1.67 19.96 -3.87
C ARG A 353 -0.24 20.08 -4.41
N ILE A 354 0.51 21.14 -4.07
CA ILE A 354 1.88 21.28 -4.57
C ILE A 354 2.79 20.17 -4.05
N GLY A 355 2.57 19.71 -2.82
CA GLY A 355 3.25 18.55 -2.25
C GLY A 355 3.13 17.32 -3.13
N ASP A 356 1.90 16.94 -3.49
CA ASP A 356 1.63 15.70 -4.21
C ASP A 356 1.89 15.82 -5.71
N ASN A 357 1.50 16.94 -6.33
CA ASN A 357 1.78 17.20 -7.74
C ASN A 357 3.29 17.32 -8.01
N GLY A 358 4.03 17.96 -7.10
CA GLY A 358 5.48 18.06 -7.18
C GLY A 358 6.15 16.69 -7.00
N SER A 359 5.65 15.90 -6.05
CA SER A 359 6.13 14.53 -5.81
C SER A 359 5.87 13.59 -6.98
N ASP A 360 4.74 13.73 -7.68
CA ASP A 360 4.47 13.00 -8.93
C ASP A 360 5.52 13.28 -9.99
N LEU A 361 5.79 14.56 -10.28
CA LEU A 361 6.72 14.94 -11.34
C LEU A 361 8.15 14.56 -10.98
N LEU A 362 8.61 14.88 -9.76
CA LEU A 362 9.98 14.57 -9.34
C LEU A 362 10.18 13.07 -9.19
N GLY A 363 9.25 12.39 -8.52
CA GLY A 363 9.28 10.96 -8.26
C GLY A 363 9.36 10.16 -9.55
N PHE A 364 8.46 10.44 -10.49
CA PHE A 364 8.44 9.71 -11.74
C PHE A 364 9.62 10.04 -12.66
N ARG A 365 10.14 11.26 -12.62
CA ARG A 365 11.41 11.58 -13.32
C ARG A 365 12.56 10.74 -12.77
N GLY A 366 12.61 10.53 -11.45
CA GLY A 366 13.56 9.61 -10.80
C GLY A 366 13.40 8.17 -11.30
N VAL A 367 12.16 7.70 -11.43
CA VAL A 367 11.85 6.35 -11.97
C VAL A 367 12.30 6.19 -13.41
N ILE A 368 12.07 7.18 -14.27
CA ILE A 368 12.56 7.15 -15.65
C ILE A 368 14.09 7.11 -15.69
N GLN A 369 14.77 7.88 -14.84
CA GLN A 369 16.23 7.83 -14.75
C GLN A 369 16.72 6.47 -14.24
N TYR A 370 16.06 5.89 -13.24
CA TYR A 370 16.37 4.54 -12.78
C TYR A 370 16.16 3.51 -13.89
N ALA A 371 15.06 3.57 -14.64
CA ALA A 371 14.81 2.68 -15.76
C ALA A 371 15.90 2.80 -16.86
N LYS A 372 16.38 4.02 -17.14
CA LYS A 372 17.52 4.24 -18.05
C LYS A 372 18.79 3.58 -17.54
N ASN A 373 19.11 3.74 -16.26
CA ASN A 373 20.30 3.12 -15.66
C ASN A 373 20.20 1.59 -15.67
N HIS A 374 19.02 1.05 -15.36
CA HIS A 374 18.77 -0.38 -15.23
C HIS A 374 18.77 -1.12 -16.57
N PHE A 375 18.08 -0.57 -17.59
CA PHE A 375 17.94 -1.25 -18.89
C PHE A 375 18.99 -0.82 -19.92
N GLY A 376 19.59 0.36 -19.77
CA GLY A 376 20.52 0.92 -20.75
C GLY A 376 19.89 0.99 -22.15
N ALA A 377 20.59 0.44 -23.15
CA ALA A 377 20.11 0.38 -24.53
C ALA A 377 18.78 -0.39 -24.69
N LYS A 378 18.55 -1.42 -23.86
CA LYS A 378 17.34 -2.25 -23.91
C LYS A 378 16.07 -1.48 -23.56
N LEU A 379 16.17 -0.28 -22.99
CA LEU A 379 15.00 0.52 -22.61
C LEU A 379 14.07 0.79 -23.81
N ASN A 380 14.63 0.97 -25.01
CA ASN A 380 13.86 1.23 -26.23
C ASN A 380 13.59 -0.02 -27.08
N GLU A 381 14.07 -1.18 -26.66
CA GLU A 381 13.81 -2.45 -27.35
C GLU A 381 12.42 -2.99 -26.97
N GLN A 382 11.84 -3.79 -27.88
CA GLN A 382 10.62 -4.56 -27.58
C GLN A 382 10.84 -5.45 -26.37
N ASN A 383 9.85 -5.55 -25.51
CA ASN A 383 9.91 -6.42 -24.35
C ASN A 383 9.76 -7.89 -24.76
N ASP A 384 10.57 -8.77 -24.16
CA ASP A 384 10.58 -10.21 -24.50
C ASP A 384 9.23 -10.91 -24.24
N GLU A 385 8.50 -10.47 -23.22
CA GLU A 385 7.21 -11.06 -22.82
C GLU A 385 6.02 -10.32 -23.49
N TYR A 386 6.12 -9.01 -23.64
CA TYR A 386 5.09 -8.14 -24.22
C TYR A 386 5.61 -7.43 -25.47
N THR A 387 5.88 -8.22 -26.52
CA THR A 387 6.57 -7.78 -27.76
C THR A 387 5.88 -6.64 -28.51
N ALA A 388 4.59 -6.41 -28.26
CA ALA A 388 3.86 -5.27 -28.80
C ALA A 388 4.32 -3.90 -28.21
N TYR A 389 5.11 -3.91 -27.14
CA TYR A 389 5.55 -2.70 -26.43
C TYR A 389 7.03 -2.72 -26.13
N THR A 390 7.66 -1.55 -26.11
CA THR A 390 9.04 -1.40 -25.62
C THR A 390 9.09 -1.36 -24.10
N ASN A 391 10.26 -1.63 -23.52
CA ASN A 391 10.46 -1.53 -22.07
C ASN A 391 10.07 -0.14 -21.53
N LEU A 392 10.40 0.94 -22.25
CA LEU A 392 10.02 2.31 -21.87
C LEU A 392 8.50 2.53 -21.88
N GLN A 393 7.82 2.02 -22.91
CA GLN A 393 6.36 2.10 -22.97
C GLN A 393 5.71 1.38 -21.78
N LEU A 394 6.24 0.21 -21.40
CA LEU A 394 5.77 -0.54 -20.23
C LEU A 394 6.00 0.20 -18.91
N VAL A 395 7.10 0.96 -18.78
CA VAL A 395 7.32 1.84 -17.60
C VAL A 395 6.22 2.90 -17.50
N PHE A 396 5.90 3.60 -18.59
CA PHE A 396 4.81 4.58 -18.58
C PHE A 396 3.44 3.94 -18.33
N MET A 397 3.19 2.77 -18.91
CA MET A 397 1.92 2.05 -18.69
C MET A 397 1.78 1.58 -17.24
N GLY A 398 2.88 1.12 -16.63
CA GLY A 398 2.94 0.80 -15.20
C GLY A 398 2.60 2.01 -14.34
N GLN A 399 3.16 3.18 -14.65
CA GLN A 399 2.85 4.43 -13.93
C GLN A 399 1.38 4.83 -14.08
N ALA A 400 0.77 4.68 -15.25
CA ALA A 400 -0.64 5.02 -15.43
C ALA A 400 -1.56 4.02 -14.71
N SER A 401 -1.17 2.75 -14.62
CA SER A 401 -2.02 1.68 -14.08
C SER A 401 -2.38 1.86 -12.60
N ILE A 402 -1.48 2.46 -11.80
CA ILE A 402 -1.72 2.75 -10.38
C ILE A 402 -2.80 3.82 -10.17
N PHE A 403 -3.14 4.60 -11.21
CA PHE A 403 -4.17 5.63 -11.15
C PHE A 403 -5.51 5.19 -11.71
N CYS A 404 -5.66 3.94 -12.17
CA CYS A 404 -6.88 3.45 -12.82
C CYS A 404 -8.09 3.24 -11.88
N ASN A 405 -8.20 4.03 -10.83
CA ASN A 405 -9.43 4.23 -10.07
C ASN A 405 -9.90 5.68 -10.26
N TRP A 406 -11.15 5.88 -10.69
CA TRP A 406 -11.74 7.21 -10.66
C TRP A 406 -12.07 7.57 -9.22
N ARG A 407 -11.06 7.93 -8.42
CA ARG A 407 -11.29 8.61 -7.15
C ARG A 407 -11.64 10.06 -7.48
N LYS A 408 -12.76 10.56 -6.95
CA LYS A 408 -13.01 12.01 -6.90
C LYS A 408 -11.78 12.65 -6.26
N SER A 409 -11.38 13.81 -6.79
CA SER A 409 -10.28 14.57 -6.20
C SER A 409 -10.53 14.73 -4.70
N ASN A 410 -9.55 14.38 -3.87
CA ASN A 410 -9.59 14.76 -2.45
C ASN A 410 -8.87 16.11 -2.29
N PHE A 411 -8.86 16.64 -1.06
CA PHE A 411 -8.29 17.97 -0.82
C PHE A 411 -6.77 18.04 -1.12
N ALA A 412 -6.06 16.90 -1.00
CA ALA A 412 -4.61 16.84 -1.14
C ALA A 412 -4.14 16.43 -2.56
N HIS A 413 -4.90 15.58 -3.27
CA HIS A 413 -4.47 14.96 -4.53
C HIS A 413 -5.31 15.39 -5.74
N SER A 414 -4.61 15.63 -6.85
CA SER A 414 -5.23 15.74 -8.17
C SER A 414 -5.87 14.40 -8.60
N PRO A 415 -6.91 14.40 -9.45
CA PRO A 415 -7.50 13.17 -9.97
C PRO A 415 -6.50 12.29 -10.72
N GLY A 416 -6.69 10.97 -10.68
CA GLY A 416 -5.86 9.99 -11.41
C GLY A 416 -5.61 10.32 -12.89
N PRO A 417 -6.63 10.71 -13.69
CA PRO A 417 -6.43 11.13 -15.08
C PRO A 417 -5.47 12.32 -15.24
N ILE A 418 -5.53 13.27 -14.31
CA ILE A 418 -4.66 14.45 -14.34
C ILE A 418 -3.25 14.07 -13.94
N ARG A 419 -3.08 13.33 -12.83
CA ARG A 419 -1.76 12.89 -12.36
C ARG A 419 -1.03 12.10 -13.45
N SER A 420 -1.72 11.11 -14.02
CA SER A 420 -1.14 10.24 -15.05
C SER A 420 -0.74 11.01 -16.31
N ASN A 421 -1.66 11.81 -16.88
CA ASN A 421 -1.35 12.54 -18.10
C ASN A 421 -0.32 13.65 -17.86
N ALA A 422 -0.33 14.32 -16.71
CA ALA A 422 0.64 15.38 -16.38
C ALA A 422 2.06 14.80 -16.26
N MET A 423 2.21 13.67 -15.57
CA MET A 423 3.49 12.96 -15.48
C MET A 423 4.00 12.52 -16.86
N ALA A 424 3.17 11.86 -17.66
CA ALA A 424 3.54 11.44 -19.00
C ALA A 424 3.93 12.64 -19.89
N ALA A 425 3.11 13.71 -19.93
CA ALA A 425 3.35 14.88 -20.78
C ALA A 425 4.63 15.67 -20.40
N GLN A 426 5.05 15.64 -19.14
CA GLN A 426 6.29 16.30 -18.68
C GLN A 426 7.58 15.55 -19.06
N ASN A 427 7.48 14.29 -19.45
CA ASN A 427 8.62 13.47 -19.87
C ASN A 427 8.71 13.45 -21.40
N SER A 428 9.79 13.98 -21.98
CA SER A 428 10.01 13.95 -23.44
C SER A 428 10.11 12.52 -23.99
N GLU A 429 10.60 11.63 -23.15
CA GLU A 429 10.75 10.20 -23.36
C GLU A 429 9.40 9.56 -23.64
N PHE A 430 8.31 10.07 -23.06
CA PHE A 430 6.95 9.61 -23.34
C PHE A 430 6.58 9.91 -24.80
N LEU A 431 6.73 11.17 -25.22
CA LEU A 431 6.35 11.60 -26.57
C LEU A 431 7.15 10.85 -27.62
N SER A 432 8.44 10.61 -27.37
CA SER A 432 9.29 9.80 -28.25
C SER A 432 8.90 8.32 -28.24
N ALA A 433 8.69 7.71 -27.07
CA ALA A 433 8.40 6.29 -26.94
C ALA A 433 7.05 5.90 -27.58
N PHE A 434 6.10 6.82 -27.60
CA PHE A 434 4.77 6.61 -28.17
C PHE A 434 4.55 7.35 -29.49
N GLU A 435 5.61 7.93 -30.06
CA GLU A 435 5.60 8.63 -31.35
C GLU A 435 4.52 9.73 -31.45
N CYS A 436 4.30 10.44 -30.34
CA CYS A 436 3.30 11.49 -30.28
C CYS A 436 3.78 12.75 -31.01
N GLY A 437 3.02 13.15 -32.05
CA GLY A 437 3.27 14.39 -32.77
C GLY A 437 3.08 15.65 -31.90
N PRO A 438 3.67 16.79 -32.30
CA PRO A 438 3.59 18.06 -31.55
C PRO A 438 2.15 18.57 -31.42
N ASP A 439 1.26 18.17 -32.32
CA ASP A 439 -0.15 18.54 -32.31
C ASP A 439 -1.05 17.68 -31.44
N SER A 440 -0.53 16.57 -30.91
CA SER A 440 -1.26 15.66 -30.03
C SER A 440 -1.71 16.34 -28.75
N LYS A 441 -2.81 15.87 -28.15
CA LYS A 441 -3.28 16.42 -26.87
C LYS A 441 -2.27 16.21 -25.75
N MET A 442 -1.57 15.07 -25.71
CA MET A 442 -0.51 14.83 -24.73
C MET A 442 0.61 15.87 -24.87
N ALA A 443 1.12 16.12 -26.08
CA ALA A 443 2.14 17.15 -26.31
C ALA A 443 1.64 18.56 -25.95
N LYS A 444 0.43 18.93 -26.39
CA LYS A 444 -0.16 20.24 -26.11
C LYS A 444 -0.50 20.45 -24.64
N SER A 445 -0.83 19.39 -23.90
CA SER A 445 -1.08 19.44 -22.45
C SER A 445 0.19 19.65 -21.63
N SER A 446 1.37 19.40 -22.22
CA SER A 446 2.64 19.75 -21.61
C SER A 446 2.79 21.27 -21.58
N HIS A 447 3.05 21.84 -20.42
CA HIS A 447 3.53 23.20 -20.24
C HIS A 447 5.05 23.25 -20.49
N LYS A 448 5.72 24.31 -20.06
CA LYS A 448 7.18 24.31 -19.91
C LYS A 448 7.58 23.14 -19.00
N LYS A 449 8.72 22.49 -19.32
CA LYS A 449 9.27 21.43 -18.46
C LYS A 449 9.55 21.98 -17.07
N CYS A 450 9.08 21.26 -16.05
CA CYS A 450 9.22 21.64 -14.65
C CYS A 450 10.36 20.84 -14.01
N TYR A 451 11.54 21.45 -13.98
CA TYR A 451 12.71 20.88 -13.31
C TYR A 451 12.72 21.30 -11.84
N ILE A 452 12.49 20.31 -10.97
CA ILE A 452 12.46 20.51 -9.51
C ILE A 452 13.86 20.37 -8.91
N LEU A 453 14.57 19.31 -9.31
CA LEU A 453 15.99 19.09 -9.02
C LEU A 453 16.81 19.01 -10.31
N GLY A 454 18.13 18.99 -10.18
CA GLY A 454 19.09 18.81 -11.26
C GLY A 454 19.58 20.14 -11.82
N PRO A 455 20.48 20.10 -12.82
CA PRO A 455 21.16 21.29 -13.35
C PRO A 455 20.20 22.28 -14.02
N ASP A 456 19.10 21.78 -14.58
CA ASP A 456 18.08 22.57 -15.27
C ASP A 456 17.04 23.20 -14.31
N ALA A 457 17.15 22.94 -13.00
CA ALA A 457 16.25 23.54 -12.01
C ALA A 457 16.54 25.04 -11.81
N SER A 458 15.49 25.81 -11.48
CA SER A 458 15.59 27.27 -11.32
C SER A 458 16.52 27.68 -10.18
N SER A 459 17.33 28.73 -10.39
CA SER A 459 18.15 29.40 -9.36
C SER A 459 17.47 30.61 -8.72
N GLU A 460 16.35 31.06 -9.29
CA GLU A 460 15.64 32.30 -8.93
C GLU A 460 14.94 32.21 -7.57
#